data_AF-A0A0Z8GCJ7-F1
#
_entry.id   AF-A0A0Z8GCJ7-F1
#
_cell.length_a   1.000
_cell.length_b   1.000
_cell.length_c   1.000
_cell.angle_alpha   90.00
_cell.angle_beta   90.00
_cell.angle_gamma   90.00
#
_symmetry.space_group_name_H-M   'P 1'
#
loop_
_entity.id
_entity.type
_entity.pdbx_description
1 polymer ?
#
loop_
_entity_poly.entity_id
_entity_poly.type
_entity_poly.pdbx_seq_one_letter_code
_entity_poly.pdbx_strand_id
1 'polypeptide(L)'
;MIDLYKILEIDPSKPITEIREYLDRNKITWENNAHNRGDADSVQKVKFLNEAYNIFSSQTSRDKYDKELQDFLNPPIQSDPREVKCQEYTRKAEDYIKSKEFDLAEKAINQALSYREDDNIKLLKMAAHIYDCLNNTGQALNYINEAIVIDSQDQQNYKLKLVILLHDFDIAKQTKFIDKDNLNKKTEAIRQYILEGFIRGMNPQSDKEYLDTCNFILKSVKKTNHGSFFRKSINRHYRDAYRKKSLSVREEEYYRVAVSQFYGSNTGNDLATLQYCKSILKQSPNSQIAREYIERYERRAEEQRLLQKKEEKELLHLMDNRNQLIKKRDQLEKKNSEIQSNIQGLEQSRSQLDSSITEAYGERSKLVEEINGFGIFSYLFIGVVLFIFGVIIIGFMVGMFSLQVSVGQVMFMSITLSGIYTFRNILKILKIPELTKQIDSLSQRLDAKNKKLLILRDDLINNEQSYRQLQQAINNLSEQINSSIMRGNLPIQQTLSWKSNTSKLSGAKNKIKVSSAKQ
;
A
#
# COMPACT_ATOMS: atom_id res chain seq x y z
N MET A 1 -72.98 41.61 -29.34
CA MET A 1 -73.31 42.78 -28.53
C MET A 1 -73.08 44.03 -29.36
N ILE A 2 -73.80 45.12 -29.10
CA ILE A 2 -73.74 46.35 -29.90
C ILE A 2 -73.06 47.43 -29.06
N ASP A 3 -72.07 48.11 -29.64
CA ASP A 3 -71.37 49.22 -28.98
C ASP A 3 -72.14 50.53 -29.16
N LEU A 4 -73.05 50.80 -28.23
CA LEU A 4 -73.85 52.02 -28.20
C LEU A 4 -73.01 53.28 -27.99
N TYR A 5 -71.85 53.20 -27.34
CA TYR A 5 -70.96 54.37 -27.20
C TYR A 5 -70.47 54.82 -28.57
N LYS A 6 -70.03 53.86 -29.40
CA LYS A 6 -69.56 54.13 -30.75
C LYS A 6 -70.68 54.55 -31.71
N ILE A 7 -71.83 53.87 -31.66
CA ILE A 7 -72.94 54.11 -32.62
C ILE A 7 -73.66 55.43 -32.34
N LEU A 8 -73.82 55.79 -31.07
CA LEU A 8 -74.48 57.03 -30.66
C LEU A 8 -73.50 58.17 -30.40
N GLU A 9 -72.20 57.95 -30.64
CA GLU A 9 -71.12 58.93 -30.45
C GLU A 9 -71.07 59.49 -29.01
N ILE A 10 -71.33 58.61 -28.04
CA ILE A 10 -71.31 58.92 -26.61
C ILE A 10 -69.89 58.65 -26.09
N ASP A 11 -69.35 59.62 -25.35
CA ASP A 11 -68.08 59.46 -24.64
C ASP A 11 -68.28 58.56 -23.40
N PRO A 12 -67.66 57.36 -23.34
CA PRO A 12 -67.82 56.41 -22.24
C PRO A 12 -67.19 56.89 -20.94
N SER A 13 -66.35 57.93 -20.94
CA SER A 13 -65.73 58.47 -19.72
C SER A 13 -66.67 59.36 -18.91
N LYS A 14 -67.79 59.80 -19.51
CA LYS A 14 -68.73 60.73 -18.88
C LYS A 14 -69.57 60.08 -17.78
N PRO A 15 -70.00 60.82 -16.75
CA PRO A 15 -70.94 60.31 -15.76
C PRO A 15 -72.31 60.05 -16.40
N ILE A 16 -73.10 59.15 -15.79
CA ILE A 16 -74.39 58.72 -16.36
C ILE A 16 -75.37 59.88 -16.56
N THR A 17 -75.31 60.91 -15.70
CA THR A 17 -76.11 62.12 -15.81
C THR A 17 -75.82 62.88 -17.10
N GLU A 18 -74.55 63.07 -17.44
CA GLU A 18 -74.15 63.75 -18.68
C GLU A 18 -74.46 62.94 -19.93
N ILE A 19 -74.38 61.60 -19.84
CA ILE A 19 -74.79 60.71 -20.93
C ILE A 19 -76.29 60.86 -21.20
N ARG A 20 -77.13 60.90 -20.14
CA ARG A 20 -78.58 61.10 -20.30
C ARG A 20 -78.90 62.48 -20.88
N GLU A 21 -78.26 63.53 -20.39
CA GLU A 21 -78.43 64.87 -20.97
C GLU A 21 -78.03 64.91 -22.46
N TYR A 22 -76.98 64.17 -22.85
CA TYR A 22 -76.60 64.05 -24.25
C TYR A 22 -77.66 63.33 -25.08
N LEU A 23 -78.25 62.25 -24.56
CA LEU A 23 -79.36 61.56 -25.22
C LEU A 23 -80.60 62.45 -25.33
N ASP A 24 -80.94 63.21 -24.29
CA ASP A 24 -82.11 64.10 -24.26
C ASP A 24 -81.97 65.22 -25.30
N ARG A 25 -80.79 65.85 -25.39
CA ARG A 25 -80.51 66.91 -26.39
C ARG A 25 -80.63 66.41 -27.82
N ASN A 26 -80.24 65.16 -28.09
CA ASN A 26 -80.22 64.61 -29.43
C ASN A 26 -81.52 63.87 -29.82
N LYS A 27 -82.37 63.54 -28.85
CA LYS A 27 -83.60 62.76 -29.05
C LYS A 27 -84.52 63.37 -30.11
N ILE A 28 -84.90 64.64 -29.93
CA ILE A 28 -85.85 65.32 -30.83
C ILE A 28 -85.28 65.36 -32.26
N THR A 29 -83.98 65.64 -32.38
CA THR A 29 -83.30 65.69 -33.68
C THR A 29 -83.29 64.33 -34.37
N TRP A 30 -82.96 63.25 -33.65
CA TRP A 30 -82.90 61.91 -34.21
C TRP A 30 -84.29 61.34 -34.52
N GLU A 31 -85.29 61.60 -33.69
CA GLU A 31 -86.70 61.23 -33.94
C GLU A 31 -87.27 61.98 -35.15
N ASN A 32 -87.02 63.29 -35.26
CA ASN A 32 -87.44 64.07 -36.42
C ASN A 32 -86.74 63.61 -37.71
N ASN A 33 -85.45 63.27 -37.64
CA ASN A 33 -84.73 62.73 -38.80
C ASN A 33 -85.32 61.38 -39.23
N ALA A 34 -85.64 60.48 -38.30
CA ALA A 34 -86.28 59.21 -38.61
C ALA A 34 -87.68 59.39 -39.21
N HIS A 35 -88.48 60.33 -38.68
CA HIS A 35 -89.83 60.61 -39.18
C HIS A 35 -89.82 61.29 -40.56
N ASN A 36 -88.95 62.27 -40.76
CA ASN A 36 -88.93 63.09 -41.98
C ASN A 36 -88.15 62.45 -43.14
N ARG A 37 -87.05 61.74 -42.85
CA ARG A 37 -86.22 61.09 -43.89
C ARG A 37 -86.65 59.65 -44.15
N GLY A 38 -87.12 58.94 -43.11
CA GLY A 38 -87.55 57.54 -43.22
C GLY A 38 -86.46 56.56 -43.65
N ASP A 39 -85.19 56.99 -43.72
CA ASP A 39 -84.08 56.14 -44.10
C ASP A 39 -83.78 55.10 -42.99
N ALA A 40 -83.25 53.95 -43.41
CA ALA A 40 -83.00 52.83 -42.53
C ALA A 40 -82.05 53.20 -41.36
N ASP A 41 -81.05 54.04 -41.64
CA ASP A 41 -80.05 54.46 -40.66
C ASP A 41 -80.67 55.35 -39.57
N SER A 42 -81.52 56.32 -39.92
CA SER A 42 -82.19 57.19 -38.96
C SER A 42 -83.18 56.40 -38.10
N VAL A 43 -83.96 55.49 -38.71
CA VAL A 43 -84.87 54.60 -37.98
C VAL A 43 -84.09 53.68 -37.04
N GLN A 44 -82.96 53.15 -37.47
CA GLN A 44 -82.10 52.29 -36.65
C GLN A 44 -81.42 53.07 -35.51
N LYS A 45 -80.98 54.31 -35.75
CA LYS A 45 -80.39 55.18 -34.73
C LYS A 45 -81.40 55.50 -33.62
N VAL A 46 -82.69 55.67 -33.95
CA VAL A 46 -83.77 55.83 -32.95
C VAL A 46 -84.02 54.54 -32.16
N LYS A 47 -83.88 53.35 -32.77
CA LYS A 47 -83.95 52.08 -32.03
C LYS A 47 -82.82 51.98 -31.00
N PHE A 48 -81.58 52.29 -31.39
CA PHE A 48 -80.43 52.30 -30.48
C PHE A 48 -80.54 53.37 -29.40
N LEU A 49 -81.12 54.54 -29.71
CA LEU A 49 -81.43 55.57 -28.73
C LEU A 49 -82.35 55.03 -27.63
N ASN A 50 -83.43 54.32 -27.99
CA ASN A 50 -84.35 53.74 -27.02
C ASN A 50 -83.70 52.65 -26.16
N GLU A 51 -82.84 51.82 -26.77
CA GLU A 51 -82.04 50.82 -26.06
C GLU A 51 -81.04 51.48 -25.08
N ALA A 52 -80.40 52.56 -25.50
CA ALA A 52 -79.50 53.35 -24.67
C ALA A 52 -80.22 54.00 -23.47
N TYR A 53 -81.47 54.47 -23.62
CA TYR A 53 -82.25 54.98 -22.48
C TYR A 53 -82.52 53.91 -21.42
N ASN A 54 -82.74 52.67 -21.84
CA ASN A 54 -82.95 51.56 -20.92
C ASN A 54 -81.66 51.19 -20.19
N ILE A 55 -80.54 51.13 -20.92
CA ILE A 55 -79.23 50.76 -20.38
C ILE A 55 -78.65 51.84 -19.47
N PHE A 56 -78.72 53.11 -19.88
CA PHE A 56 -78.22 54.26 -19.11
C PHE A 56 -79.26 54.86 -18.16
N SER A 57 -80.26 54.06 -17.75
CA SER A 57 -81.28 54.46 -16.77
C SER A 57 -80.73 54.55 -15.34
N SER A 58 -79.72 53.75 -15.01
CA SER A 58 -79.08 53.67 -13.69
C SER A 58 -77.60 53.28 -13.80
N GLN A 59 -76.79 53.64 -12.80
CA GLN A 59 -75.36 53.29 -12.79
C GLN A 59 -75.17 51.76 -12.81
N THR A 60 -76.01 51.01 -12.11
CA THR A 60 -75.95 49.54 -12.09
C THR A 60 -76.22 48.92 -13.46
N SER A 61 -77.19 49.45 -14.22
CA SER A 61 -77.48 48.99 -15.59
C SER A 61 -76.34 49.30 -16.54
N ARG A 62 -75.73 50.49 -16.40
CA ARG A 62 -74.52 50.87 -17.15
C ARG A 62 -73.35 49.95 -16.83
N ASP A 63 -73.04 49.72 -15.56
CA ASP A 63 -71.91 48.89 -15.15
C ASP A 63 -72.04 47.46 -15.70
N LYS A 64 -73.28 46.93 -15.70
CA LYS A 64 -73.58 45.63 -16.31
C LYS A 64 -73.30 45.63 -17.81
N TYR A 65 -73.77 46.65 -18.53
CA TYR A 65 -73.53 46.80 -19.95
C TYR A 65 -72.05 47.01 -20.28
N ASP A 66 -71.34 47.85 -19.53
CA ASP A 66 -69.91 48.11 -19.71
C ASP A 66 -69.10 46.83 -19.52
N LYS A 67 -69.48 46.00 -18.55
CA LYS A 67 -68.88 44.68 -18.33
C LYS A 67 -69.15 43.72 -19.49
N GLU A 68 -70.41 43.58 -19.91
CA GLU A 68 -70.77 42.71 -21.03
C GLU A 68 -70.08 43.17 -22.33
N LEU A 69 -69.94 44.49 -22.54
CA LEU A 69 -69.28 45.07 -23.69
C LEU A 69 -67.76 44.80 -23.66
N GLN A 70 -67.14 44.91 -22.48
CA GLN A 70 -65.74 44.53 -22.28
C GLN A 70 -65.52 43.05 -22.56
N ASP A 71 -66.38 42.16 -22.05
CA ASP A 71 -66.29 40.72 -22.31
C ASP A 71 -66.48 40.38 -23.79
N PHE A 72 -67.28 41.16 -24.52
CA PHE A 72 -67.50 41.00 -25.97
C PHE A 72 -66.33 41.54 -26.82
N LEU A 73 -65.78 42.71 -26.47
CA LEU A 73 -64.67 43.34 -27.20
C LEU A 73 -63.33 42.65 -26.92
N ASN A 74 -63.17 42.14 -25.70
CA ASN A 74 -62.00 41.43 -25.22
C ASN A 74 -62.43 40.04 -24.71
N PRO A 75 -62.80 39.10 -25.60
CA PRO A 75 -63.15 37.75 -25.18
C PRO A 75 -61.97 37.17 -24.39
N PRO A 76 -62.22 36.49 -23.25
CA PRO A 76 -61.14 35.87 -22.50
C PRO A 76 -60.40 34.91 -23.43
N ILE A 77 -59.09 35.11 -23.56
CA ILE A 77 -58.20 34.23 -24.34
C ILE A 77 -58.48 32.81 -23.83
N GLN A 78 -59.13 31.99 -24.64
CA GLN A 78 -59.24 30.57 -24.36
C GLN A 78 -57.81 30.02 -24.51
N SER A 79 -57.10 29.90 -23.40
CA SER A 79 -55.82 29.19 -23.36
C SER A 79 -55.99 27.82 -24.01
N ASP A 80 -55.07 27.44 -24.90
CA ASP A 80 -55.13 26.15 -25.59
C ASP A 80 -55.29 25.04 -24.54
N PRO A 81 -56.35 24.21 -24.60
CA PRO A 81 -56.51 23.07 -23.71
C PRO A 81 -55.28 22.16 -23.62
N ARG A 82 -54.43 22.11 -24.66
CA ARG A 82 -53.14 21.41 -24.65
C ARG A 82 -52.12 22.11 -23.75
N GLU A 83 -51.99 23.43 -23.88
CA GLU A 83 -51.07 24.23 -23.06
C GLU A 83 -51.44 24.14 -21.58
N VAL A 84 -52.73 24.23 -21.25
CA VAL A 84 -53.22 24.07 -19.87
C VAL A 84 -52.83 22.71 -19.29
N LYS A 85 -53.01 21.63 -20.06
CA LYS A 85 -52.60 20.27 -19.64
C LYS A 85 -51.08 20.14 -19.52
N CYS A 86 -50.33 20.72 -20.45
CA CYS A 86 -48.87 20.73 -20.40
C CYS A 86 -48.35 21.41 -19.12
N GLN A 87 -48.90 22.58 -18.78
CA GLN A 87 -48.56 23.32 -17.56
C GLN A 87 -48.95 22.54 -16.28
N GLU A 88 -50.12 21.90 -16.27
CA GLU A 88 -50.57 21.08 -15.14
C GLU A 88 -49.60 19.93 -14.85
N TYR A 89 -49.23 19.16 -15.88
CA TYR A 89 -48.29 18.05 -15.73
C TYR A 89 -46.86 18.51 -15.44
N THR A 90 -46.44 19.66 -15.99
CA THR A 90 -45.16 20.29 -15.67
C THR A 90 -45.08 20.61 -14.18
N ARG A 91 -46.13 21.21 -13.60
CA ARG A 91 -46.20 21.52 -12.17
C ARG A 91 -46.16 20.27 -11.30
N LYS A 92 -46.89 19.22 -11.69
CA LYS A 92 -46.84 17.91 -11.01
C LYS A 92 -45.42 17.34 -11.03
N ALA A 93 -44.73 17.38 -12.17
CA ALA A 93 -43.35 16.92 -12.28
C ALA A 93 -42.39 17.73 -11.39
N GLU A 94 -42.53 19.07 -11.35
CA GLU A 94 -41.75 19.94 -10.47
C GLU A 94 -41.97 19.58 -8.99
N ASP A 95 -43.21 19.30 -8.58
CA ASP A 95 -43.52 18.94 -7.19
C ASP A 95 -42.97 17.54 -6.84
N TYR A 96 -43.04 16.58 -7.74
CA TYR A 96 -42.40 15.27 -7.54
C TYR A 96 -40.87 15.36 -7.48
N ILE A 97 -40.23 16.24 -8.26
CA ILE A 97 -38.78 16.50 -8.15
C ILE A 97 -38.43 17.04 -6.76
N LYS A 98 -39.21 17.99 -6.22
CA LYS A 98 -38.97 18.55 -4.87
C LYS A 98 -39.08 17.47 -3.79
N SER A 99 -40.04 16.55 -3.94
CA SER A 99 -40.23 15.39 -3.05
C SER A 99 -39.25 14.24 -3.31
N LYS A 100 -38.39 14.33 -4.34
CA LYS A 100 -37.45 13.28 -4.80
C LYS A 100 -38.13 11.98 -5.26
N GLU A 101 -39.39 12.07 -5.69
CA GLU A 101 -40.19 10.95 -6.20
C GLU A 101 -40.00 10.83 -7.72
N PHE A 102 -38.79 10.46 -8.16
CA PHE A 102 -38.40 10.53 -9.57
C PHE A 102 -39.20 9.61 -10.51
N ASP A 103 -39.69 8.47 -10.03
CA ASP A 103 -40.55 7.57 -10.83
C ASP A 103 -41.92 8.20 -11.14
N LEU A 104 -42.45 9.02 -10.22
CA LEU A 104 -43.68 9.78 -10.46
C LEU A 104 -43.41 11.03 -11.30
N ALA A 105 -42.26 11.66 -11.09
CA ALA A 105 -41.79 12.76 -11.94
C ALA A 105 -41.65 12.32 -13.40
N GLU A 106 -41.14 11.12 -13.68
CA GLU A 106 -41.04 10.53 -15.03
C GLU A 106 -42.40 10.41 -15.70
N LYS A 107 -43.39 9.87 -14.99
CA LYS A 107 -44.76 9.76 -15.53
C LYS A 107 -45.34 11.14 -15.85
N ALA A 108 -45.19 12.09 -14.93
CA ALA A 108 -45.69 13.44 -15.11
C ALA A 108 -44.99 14.17 -16.27
N ILE A 109 -43.66 14.06 -16.39
CA ILE A 109 -42.91 14.72 -17.48
C ILE A 109 -43.24 14.10 -18.84
N ASN A 110 -43.41 12.78 -18.93
CA ASN A 110 -43.81 12.13 -20.18
C ASN A 110 -45.22 12.57 -20.64
N GLN A 111 -46.15 12.77 -19.70
CA GLN A 111 -47.45 13.35 -20.01
C GLN A 111 -47.31 14.81 -20.48
N ALA A 112 -46.52 15.63 -19.80
CA ALA A 112 -46.27 17.00 -20.22
C ALA A 112 -45.63 17.08 -21.62
N LEU A 113 -44.64 16.22 -21.90
CA LEU A 113 -43.97 16.16 -23.21
C LEU A 113 -44.93 15.76 -24.34
N SER A 114 -46.01 15.02 -24.05
CA SER A 114 -47.03 14.67 -25.06
C SER A 114 -47.93 15.84 -25.47
N TYR A 115 -48.00 16.88 -24.64
CA TYR A 115 -48.78 18.11 -24.88
C TYR A 115 -47.90 19.31 -25.21
N ARG A 116 -46.58 19.12 -25.37
CA ARG A 116 -45.64 20.20 -25.59
C ARG A 116 -45.73 20.77 -27.00
N GLU A 117 -45.36 22.04 -27.13
CA GLU A 117 -44.89 22.62 -28.39
C GLU A 117 -43.39 22.32 -28.55
N ASP A 118 -42.92 22.28 -29.80
CA ASP A 118 -41.59 21.78 -30.16
C ASP A 118 -40.43 22.61 -29.58
N ASP A 119 -40.68 23.84 -29.13
CA ASP A 119 -39.69 24.80 -28.65
C ASP A 119 -39.61 24.92 -27.11
N ASN A 120 -40.30 24.05 -26.35
CA ASN A 120 -40.31 24.14 -24.89
C ASN A 120 -39.01 23.60 -24.23
N ILE A 121 -37.95 24.42 -24.28
CA ILE A 121 -36.61 24.12 -23.75
C ILE A 121 -36.65 23.81 -22.24
N LYS A 122 -37.48 24.53 -21.46
CA LYS A 122 -37.57 24.33 -20.01
C LYS A 122 -38.01 22.90 -19.68
N LEU A 123 -38.98 22.38 -20.44
CA LEU A 123 -39.51 21.03 -20.28
C LEU A 123 -38.46 19.97 -20.64
N LEU A 124 -37.69 20.18 -21.70
CA LEU A 124 -36.59 19.29 -22.11
C LEU A 124 -35.48 19.22 -21.06
N LYS A 125 -35.08 20.36 -20.49
CA LYS A 125 -34.08 20.40 -19.40
C LYS A 125 -34.57 19.66 -18.15
N MET A 126 -35.86 19.80 -17.83
CA MET A 126 -36.47 19.09 -16.72
C MET A 126 -36.53 17.58 -16.96
N ALA A 127 -36.90 17.16 -18.18
CA ALA A 127 -36.85 15.75 -18.58
C ALA A 127 -35.42 15.20 -18.46
N ALA A 128 -34.42 15.90 -19.00
CA ALA A 128 -33.03 15.51 -18.88
C ALA A 128 -32.59 15.30 -17.44
N HIS A 129 -32.99 16.19 -16.53
CA HIS A 129 -32.69 16.07 -15.10
C HIS A 129 -33.38 14.86 -14.45
N ILE A 130 -34.67 14.64 -14.72
CA ILE A 130 -35.42 13.49 -14.17
C ILE A 130 -34.78 12.17 -14.63
N TYR A 131 -34.51 12.03 -15.92
CA TYR A 131 -33.91 10.80 -16.47
C TYR A 131 -32.48 10.57 -15.96
N ASP A 132 -31.71 11.63 -15.71
CA ASP A 132 -30.39 11.52 -15.06
C ASP A 132 -30.50 10.99 -13.63
N CYS A 133 -31.47 11.49 -12.85
CA CYS A 133 -31.74 10.99 -11.49
C CYS A 133 -32.22 9.53 -11.46
N LEU A 134 -32.87 9.07 -12.54
CA LEU A 134 -33.28 7.67 -12.72
C LEU A 134 -32.17 6.77 -13.28
N ASN A 135 -30.93 7.27 -13.40
CA ASN A 135 -29.78 6.58 -14.00
C ASN A 135 -29.99 6.19 -15.48
N ASN A 136 -30.97 6.78 -16.16
CA ASN A 136 -31.20 6.61 -17.59
C ASN A 136 -30.48 7.73 -18.36
N THR A 137 -29.15 7.70 -18.27
CA THR A 137 -28.28 8.73 -18.85
C THR A 137 -28.40 8.83 -20.37
N GLY A 138 -28.76 7.75 -21.06
CA GLY A 138 -29.02 7.76 -22.49
C GLY A 138 -30.19 8.68 -22.86
N GLN A 139 -31.33 8.55 -22.19
CA GLN A 139 -32.47 9.45 -22.42
C GLN A 139 -32.20 10.86 -21.93
N ALA A 140 -31.51 11.00 -20.80
CA ALA A 140 -31.09 12.32 -20.32
C ALA A 140 -30.22 13.08 -21.34
N LEU A 141 -29.29 12.37 -22.00
CA LEU A 141 -28.45 12.92 -23.07
C LEU A 141 -29.26 13.30 -24.31
N ASN A 142 -30.29 12.54 -24.67
CA ASN A 142 -31.16 12.86 -25.80
C ASN A 142 -31.88 14.20 -25.58
N TYR A 143 -32.57 14.36 -24.44
CA TYR A 143 -33.32 15.58 -24.15
C TYR A 143 -32.42 16.80 -24.00
N ILE A 144 -31.23 16.69 -23.38
CA ILE A 144 -30.33 17.83 -23.27
C ILE A 144 -29.70 18.20 -24.62
N ASN A 145 -29.48 17.22 -25.51
CA ASN A 145 -29.01 17.51 -26.87
C ASN A 145 -30.09 18.23 -27.68
N GLU A 146 -31.35 17.83 -27.56
CA GLU A 146 -32.50 18.51 -28.17
C GLU A 146 -32.60 19.95 -27.67
N ALA A 147 -32.47 20.18 -26.36
CA ALA A 147 -32.44 21.51 -25.78
C ALA A 147 -31.28 22.39 -26.30
N ILE A 148 -30.09 21.81 -26.54
CA ILE A 148 -28.94 22.51 -27.13
C ILE A 148 -29.19 22.87 -28.61
N VAL A 149 -29.90 22.03 -29.34
CA VAL A 149 -30.24 22.28 -30.76
C VAL A 149 -31.22 23.46 -30.86
N ILE A 150 -32.22 23.52 -29.98
CA ILE A 150 -33.20 24.61 -29.95
C ILE A 150 -32.54 25.91 -29.45
N ASP A 151 -31.76 25.84 -28.38
CA ASP A 151 -31.02 26.99 -27.84
C ASP A 151 -29.55 26.65 -27.59
N SER A 152 -28.73 27.02 -28.57
CA SER A 152 -27.28 26.85 -28.56
C SER A 152 -26.53 27.91 -27.74
N GLN A 153 -27.20 28.96 -27.26
CA GLN A 153 -26.59 30.04 -26.50
C GLN A 153 -26.73 29.84 -24.98
N ASP A 154 -27.69 29.01 -24.54
CA ASP A 154 -27.85 28.71 -23.12
C ASP A 154 -26.70 27.82 -22.58
N GLN A 155 -25.75 28.49 -21.94
CA GLN A 155 -24.61 27.89 -21.24
C GLN A 155 -25.03 26.81 -20.22
N GLN A 156 -26.22 26.89 -19.62
CA GLN A 156 -26.69 25.90 -18.66
C GLN A 156 -26.94 24.54 -19.32
N ASN A 157 -27.32 24.52 -20.60
CA ASN A 157 -27.51 23.27 -21.32
C ASN A 157 -26.20 22.49 -21.44
N TYR A 158 -25.10 23.20 -21.73
CA TYR A 158 -23.76 22.61 -21.78
C TYR A 158 -23.29 22.13 -20.40
N LYS A 159 -23.56 22.90 -19.34
CA LYS A 159 -23.25 22.51 -17.95
C LYS A 159 -23.98 21.24 -17.55
N LEU A 160 -25.27 21.14 -17.83
CA LEU A 160 -26.07 19.96 -17.52
C LEU A 160 -25.60 18.74 -18.32
N LYS A 161 -25.31 18.89 -19.62
CA LYS A 161 -24.77 17.80 -20.44
C LYS A 161 -23.43 17.27 -19.91
N LEU A 162 -22.52 18.14 -19.44
CA LEU A 162 -21.27 17.69 -18.82
C LEU A 162 -21.54 16.85 -17.56
N VAL A 163 -22.49 17.27 -16.72
CA VAL A 163 -22.85 16.54 -15.49
C VAL A 163 -23.39 15.14 -15.83
N ILE A 164 -24.30 15.04 -16.80
CA ILE A 164 -24.89 13.76 -17.24
C ILE A 164 -23.81 12.83 -17.80
N LEU A 165 -22.89 13.35 -18.63
CA LEU A 165 -21.77 12.54 -19.17
C LEU A 165 -20.84 12.00 -18.07
N LEU A 166 -20.57 12.79 -17.04
CA LEU A 166 -19.76 12.35 -15.91
C LEU A 166 -20.50 11.30 -15.06
N HIS A 167 -21.81 11.46 -14.88
CA HIS A 167 -22.64 10.48 -14.17
C HIS A 167 -22.71 9.15 -14.92
N ASP A 168 -22.90 9.18 -16.24
CA ASP A 168 -22.89 8.01 -17.12
C ASP A 168 -21.58 7.21 -17.02
N PHE A 169 -20.45 7.91 -16.91
CA PHE A 169 -19.15 7.28 -16.68
C PHE A 169 -19.06 6.62 -15.29
N ASP A 170 -19.57 7.27 -14.25
CA ASP A 170 -19.57 6.72 -12.89
C ASP A 170 -20.46 5.46 -12.78
N ILE A 171 -21.62 5.44 -13.44
CA ILE A 171 -22.50 4.26 -13.53
C ILE A 171 -21.79 3.11 -14.24
N ALA A 172 -21.22 3.35 -15.43
CA ALA A 172 -20.53 2.34 -16.22
C ALA A 172 -19.42 1.65 -15.42
N LYS A 173 -18.73 2.40 -14.56
CA LYS A 173 -17.68 1.88 -13.70
C LYS A 173 -18.18 1.00 -12.55
N GLN A 174 -19.34 1.31 -11.97
CA GLN A 174 -19.89 0.55 -10.83
C GLN A 174 -20.40 -0.84 -11.22
N THR A 175 -20.53 -1.12 -12.52
CA THR A 175 -20.93 -2.45 -13.01
C THR A 175 -19.87 -3.51 -12.67
N LYS A 176 -20.32 -4.69 -12.20
CA LYS A 176 -19.45 -5.80 -11.73
C LYS A 176 -18.46 -6.32 -12.76
N PHE A 177 -18.70 -6.07 -14.05
CA PHE A 177 -17.84 -6.44 -15.16
C PHE A 177 -17.38 -5.18 -15.88
N ILE A 178 -16.17 -4.70 -15.55
CA ILE A 178 -15.60 -3.52 -16.19
C ILE A 178 -15.26 -3.86 -17.64
N ASP A 179 -16.14 -3.50 -18.56
CA ASP A 179 -15.80 -3.42 -19.98
C ASP A 179 -14.86 -2.22 -20.19
N LYS A 180 -13.56 -2.51 -20.28
CA LYS A 180 -12.51 -1.51 -20.48
C LYS A 180 -12.71 -0.73 -21.79
N ASP A 181 -13.25 -1.35 -22.84
CA ASP A 181 -13.44 -0.69 -24.12
C ASP A 181 -14.60 0.30 -24.07
N ASN A 182 -15.71 -0.07 -23.40
CA ASN A 182 -16.80 0.86 -23.13
C ASN A 182 -16.35 2.05 -22.27
N LEU A 183 -15.56 1.79 -21.21
CA LEU A 183 -15.03 2.86 -20.35
C LEU A 183 -14.09 3.81 -21.11
N ASN A 184 -13.25 3.28 -22.00
CA ASN A 184 -12.39 4.07 -22.87
C ASN A 184 -13.20 4.92 -23.86
N LYS A 185 -14.26 4.37 -24.46
CA LYS A 185 -15.16 5.12 -25.36
C LYS A 185 -15.85 6.28 -24.64
N LYS A 186 -16.40 6.04 -23.44
CA LYS A 186 -17.02 7.10 -22.60
C LYS A 186 -16.00 8.15 -22.18
N THR A 187 -14.77 7.73 -21.84
CA THR A 187 -13.66 8.63 -21.51
C THR A 187 -13.34 9.56 -22.67
N GLU A 188 -13.22 9.02 -23.88
CA GLU A 188 -12.93 9.84 -25.06
C GLU A 188 -14.12 10.74 -25.43
N ALA A 189 -15.36 10.26 -25.28
CA ALA A 189 -16.55 11.09 -25.49
C ALA A 189 -16.59 12.31 -24.54
N ILE A 190 -16.31 12.12 -23.25
CA ILE A 190 -16.17 13.22 -22.28
C ILE A 190 -15.04 14.16 -22.68
N ARG A 191 -13.88 13.60 -23.08
CA ARG A 191 -12.71 14.39 -23.47
C ARG A 191 -13.03 15.29 -24.68
N GLN A 192 -13.60 14.70 -25.73
CA GLN A 192 -14.01 15.42 -26.93
C GLN A 192 -15.08 16.47 -26.61
N TYR A 193 -16.07 16.12 -25.78
CA TYR A 193 -17.07 17.09 -25.36
C TYR A 193 -16.46 18.26 -24.60
N ILE A 194 -15.56 18.04 -23.64
CA ILE A 194 -14.90 19.13 -22.90
C ILE A 194 -14.10 20.04 -23.84
N LEU A 195 -13.31 19.45 -24.75
CA LEU A 195 -12.39 20.19 -25.61
C LEU A 195 -13.09 20.94 -26.74
N GLU A 196 -14.06 20.30 -27.39
CA GLU A 196 -14.64 20.80 -28.63
C GLU A 196 -16.08 21.28 -28.45
N GLY A 197 -16.86 20.64 -27.58
CA GLY A 197 -18.29 20.95 -27.41
C GLY A 197 -18.55 22.00 -26.32
N PHE A 198 -17.96 21.83 -25.14
CA PHE A 198 -18.28 22.59 -23.94
C PHE A 198 -17.66 23.98 -23.98
N ILE A 199 -16.36 24.10 -24.26
CA ILE A 199 -15.70 25.42 -24.31
C ILE A 199 -16.27 26.26 -25.46
N ARG A 200 -16.54 25.64 -26.62
CA ARG A 200 -17.18 26.34 -27.75
C ARG A 200 -18.60 26.77 -27.42
N GLY A 201 -19.42 25.89 -26.85
CA GLY A 201 -20.80 26.19 -26.47
C GLY A 201 -20.92 27.21 -25.34
N MET A 202 -19.98 27.21 -24.39
CA MET A 202 -19.91 28.23 -23.35
C MET A 202 -19.52 29.61 -23.90
N ASN A 203 -18.81 29.66 -25.04
CA ASN A 203 -18.37 30.87 -25.74
C ASN A 203 -17.92 32.03 -24.81
N PRO A 204 -16.94 31.81 -23.92
CA PRO A 204 -16.52 32.83 -22.95
C PRO A 204 -15.94 34.07 -23.67
N GLN A 205 -16.52 35.24 -23.38
CA GLN A 205 -16.16 36.51 -24.01
C GLN A 205 -15.01 37.23 -23.29
N SER A 206 -14.74 36.85 -22.04
CA SER A 206 -13.64 37.39 -21.24
C SER A 206 -12.76 36.29 -20.67
N ASP A 207 -11.53 36.66 -20.29
CA ASP A 207 -10.62 35.72 -19.62
C ASP A 207 -11.16 35.25 -18.27
N LYS A 208 -11.93 36.10 -17.59
CA LYS A 208 -12.62 35.75 -16.35
C LYS A 208 -13.65 34.65 -16.59
N GLU A 209 -14.51 34.81 -17.61
CA GLU A 209 -15.49 33.78 -17.98
C GLU A 209 -14.84 32.48 -18.44
N TYR A 210 -13.71 32.59 -19.16
CA TYR A 210 -12.92 31.43 -19.54
C TYR A 210 -12.41 30.69 -18.29
N LEU A 211 -11.84 31.40 -17.32
CA LEU A 211 -11.38 30.82 -16.06
C LEU A 211 -12.51 30.20 -15.24
N ASP A 212 -13.67 30.86 -15.15
CA ASP A 212 -14.85 30.33 -14.46
C ASP A 212 -15.35 29.03 -15.12
N THR A 213 -15.33 28.99 -16.46
CA THR A 213 -15.63 27.79 -17.25
C THR A 213 -14.65 26.65 -16.95
N CYS A 214 -13.35 26.97 -16.84
CA CYS A 214 -12.32 25.99 -16.47
C CYS A 214 -12.53 25.45 -15.04
N ASN A 215 -12.79 26.35 -14.10
CA ASN A 215 -13.03 26.01 -12.70
C ASN A 215 -14.27 25.11 -12.55
N PHE A 216 -15.33 25.37 -13.33
CA PHE A 216 -16.50 24.51 -13.37
C PHE A 216 -16.14 23.09 -13.82
N ILE A 217 -15.40 22.94 -14.94
CA ILE A 217 -14.97 21.62 -15.43
C ILE A 217 -14.15 20.89 -14.36
N LEU A 218 -13.15 21.57 -13.78
CA LEU A 218 -12.29 20.97 -12.76
C LEU A 218 -13.07 20.57 -11.50
N LYS A 219 -14.05 21.38 -11.07
CA LYS A 219 -14.92 21.08 -9.92
C LYS A 219 -15.82 19.88 -10.21
N SER A 220 -16.42 19.81 -11.39
CA SER A 220 -17.29 18.71 -11.82
C SER A 220 -16.51 17.40 -11.93
N VAL A 221 -15.32 17.44 -12.53
CA VAL A 221 -14.40 16.27 -12.61
C VAL A 221 -13.82 15.89 -11.25
N LYS A 222 -13.67 16.83 -10.31
CA LYS A 222 -13.18 16.52 -8.95
C LYS A 222 -14.19 15.73 -8.13
N LYS A 223 -15.49 15.89 -8.39
CA LYS A 223 -16.54 15.14 -7.71
C LYS A 223 -16.57 13.66 -8.12
N THR A 224 -16.00 13.30 -9.26
CA THR A 224 -15.87 11.90 -9.66
C THR A 224 -14.65 11.29 -8.96
N ASN A 225 -14.78 10.07 -8.43
CA ASN A 225 -13.71 9.35 -7.72
C ASN A 225 -12.47 9.04 -8.60
N HIS A 226 -12.50 9.42 -9.88
CA HIS A 226 -11.44 9.20 -10.87
C HIS A 226 -10.93 10.49 -11.52
N GLY A 227 -11.12 11.62 -10.84
CA GLY A 227 -10.66 12.93 -11.31
C GLY A 227 -9.17 13.00 -11.64
N SER A 228 -8.30 12.10 -11.17
CA SER A 228 -6.85 12.15 -11.47
C SER A 228 -6.52 11.94 -12.95
N PHE A 229 -7.24 11.05 -13.65
CA PHE A 229 -7.02 10.78 -15.07
C PHE A 229 -7.46 11.97 -15.93
N PHE A 230 -8.70 12.40 -15.75
CA PHE A 230 -9.27 13.54 -16.46
C PHE A 230 -8.53 14.83 -16.13
N ARG A 231 -8.16 15.08 -14.86
CA ARG A 231 -7.37 16.27 -14.45
C ARG A 231 -6.06 16.37 -15.20
N LYS A 232 -5.29 15.29 -15.38
CA LYS A 232 -4.00 15.37 -16.10
C LYS A 232 -4.17 15.79 -17.56
N SER A 233 -5.14 15.20 -18.26
CA SER A 233 -5.41 15.50 -19.67
C SER A 233 -6.03 16.89 -19.87
N ILE A 234 -6.99 17.25 -19.02
CA ILE A 234 -7.66 18.54 -19.01
C ILE A 234 -6.66 19.65 -18.64
N ASN A 235 -5.82 19.46 -17.61
CA ASN A 235 -4.79 20.44 -17.23
C ASN A 235 -3.71 20.63 -18.30
N ARG A 236 -3.36 19.59 -19.06
CA ARG A 236 -2.41 19.71 -20.18
C ARG A 236 -2.98 20.62 -21.27
N HIS A 237 -4.21 20.34 -21.70
CA HIS A 237 -4.87 21.16 -22.72
C HIS A 237 -5.17 22.58 -22.24
N TYR A 238 -5.55 22.76 -20.97
CA TYR A 238 -5.72 24.10 -20.40
C TYR A 238 -4.41 24.88 -20.37
N ARG A 239 -3.30 24.25 -19.98
CA ARG A 239 -1.97 24.86 -20.01
C ARG A 239 -1.58 25.29 -21.42
N ASP A 240 -1.89 24.47 -22.42
CA ASP A 240 -1.57 24.76 -23.83
C ASP A 240 -2.48 25.87 -24.42
N ALA A 241 -3.76 25.90 -24.06
CA ALA A 241 -4.69 26.97 -24.45
C ALA A 241 -4.31 28.32 -23.80
N TYR A 242 -3.89 28.30 -22.54
CA TYR A 242 -3.43 29.48 -21.80
C TYR A 242 -2.11 30.03 -22.36
N ARG A 243 -1.15 29.14 -22.68
CA ARG A 243 0.12 29.51 -23.33
C ARG A 243 -0.07 30.21 -24.68
N LYS A 244 -1.09 29.84 -25.45
CA LYS A 244 -1.37 30.44 -26.76
C LYS A 244 -2.03 31.81 -26.69
N LYS A 245 -2.70 32.17 -25.58
CA LYS A 245 -3.47 33.42 -25.44
C LYS A 245 -2.71 34.61 -24.81
N SER A 246 -1.42 34.47 -24.48
CA SER A 246 -0.58 35.59 -24.00
C SER A 246 -1.22 36.44 -22.89
N LEU A 247 -1.78 35.79 -21.85
CA LEU A 247 -2.38 36.49 -20.71
C LEU A 247 -1.32 36.91 -19.69
N SER A 248 -0.83 38.13 -19.82
CA SER A 248 0.24 38.71 -19.00
C SER A 248 -0.16 39.14 -17.59
N VAL A 249 -1.46 39.15 -17.24
CA VAL A 249 -1.92 39.85 -16.01
C VAL A 249 -2.37 38.94 -14.87
N ARG A 250 -2.53 37.61 -15.05
CA ARG A 250 -2.93 36.71 -13.94
C ARG A 250 -2.28 35.33 -13.96
N GLU A 251 -0.99 35.28 -14.27
CA GLU A 251 -0.18 34.08 -14.04
C GLU A 251 -0.28 33.61 -12.57
N GLU A 252 -0.49 34.52 -11.61
CA GLU A 252 -0.54 34.25 -10.17
C GLU A 252 -1.82 33.53 -9.68
N GLU A 253 -2.98 33.78 -10.29
CA GLU A 253 -4.23 33.12 -9.91
C GLU A 253 -4.33 31.71 -10.52
N TYR A 254 -3.87 31.54 -11.75
CA TYR A 254 -3.60 30.22 -12.33
C TYR A 254 -2.51 29.48 -11.53
N TYR A 255 -1.45 30.18 -11.10
CA TYR A 255 -0.44 29.63 -10.21
C TYR A 255 -1.09 29.11 -8.94
N ARG A 256 -1.94 29.89 -8.27
CA ARG A 256 -2.65 29.48 -7.03
C ARG A 256 -3.56 28.27 -7.24
N VAL A 257 -4.27 28.16 -8.37
CA VAL A 257 -5.15 27.00 -8.68
C VAL A 257 -4.34 25.76 -9.07
N ALA A 258 -3.33 25.90 -9.93
CA ALA A 258 -2.45 24.80 -10.32
C ALA A 258 -1.66 24.29 -9.11
N VAL A 259 -1.09 25.18 -8.32
CA VAL A 259 -0.41 24.89 -7.04
C VAL A 259 -1.37 24.20 -6.08
N SER A 260 -2.48 24.82 -5.67
CA SER A 260 -3.39 24.19 -4.69
C SER A 260 -3.92 22.81 -5.12
N GLN A 261 -4.05 22.54 -6.42
CA GLN A 261 -4.49 21.24 -6.93
C GLN A 261 -3.36 20.20 -7.07
N PHE A 262 -2.13 20.62 -7.36
CA PHE A 262 -0.95 19.73 -7.40
C PHE A 262 -0.37 19.47 -5.99
N TYR A 263 -0.53 20.41 -5.06
CA TYR A 263 0.02 20.35 -3.70
C TYR A 263 -0.70 19.34 -2.80
N GLY A 264 -1.79 18.73 -3.27
CA GLY A 264 -2.48 17.63 -2.60
C GLY A 264 -2.03 16.23 -3.01
N SER A 265 -1.23 16.07 -4.07
CA SER A 265 -0.78 14.75 -4.52
C SER A 265 0.74 14.66 -4.59
N ASN A 266 1.32 13.94 -3.62
CA ASN A 266 2.73 13.63 -3.41
C ASN A 266 3.48 12.92 -4.57
N THR A 267 2.97 12.93 -5.80
CA THR A 267 3.45 12.01 -6.83
C THR A 267 3.43 12.66 -8.22
N GLY A 268 4.60 13.15 -8.64
CA GLY A 268 5.07 12.70 -9.95
C GLY A 268 5.66 13.72 -10.93
N ASN A 269 5.95 14.97 -10.56
CA ASN A 269 6.76 15.83 -11.46
C ASN A 269 7.44 17.03 -10.80
N ASP A 270 8.02 16.86 -9.61
CA ASP A 270 8.62 17.96 -8.84
C ASP A 270 9.75 18.69 -9.60
N LEU A 271 10.49 18.00 -10.47
CA LEU A 271 11.57 18.58 -11.28
C LEU A 271 11.05 19.51 -12.39
N ALA A 272 9.97 19.11 -13.08
CA ALA A 272 9.36 19.94 -14.11
C ALA A 272 8.74 21.20 -13.49
N THR A 273 8.12 21.08 -12.32
CA THR A 273 7.58 22.20 -11.55
C THR A 273 8.70 23.11 -11.05
N LEU A 274 9.83 22.56 -10.59
CA LEU A 274 11.02 23.33 -10.21
C LEU A 274 11.59 24.13 -11.40
N GLN A 275 11.79 23.48 -12.54
CA GLN A 275 12.29 24.13 -13.76
C GLN A 275 11.35 25.26 -14.21
N TYR A 276 10.04 25.05 -14.11
CA TYR A 276 9.04 26.06 -14.43
C TYR A 276 9.05 27.23 -13.45
N CYS A 277 9.13 26.98 -12.13
CA CYS A 277 9.27 28.05 -11.13
C CYS A 277 10.56 28.87 -11.35
N LYS A 278 11.66 28.21 -11.73
CA LYS A 278 12.90 28.90 -12.12
C LYS A 278 12.72 29.77 -13.36
N SER A 279 11.94 29.33 -14.36
CA SER A 279 11.63 30.17 -15.53
C SER A 279 10.75 31.37 -15.18
N ILE A 280 9.80 31.22 -14.25
CA ILE A 280 8.97 32.34 -13.77
C ILE A 280 9.84 33.39 -13.09
N LEU A 281 10.77 32.99 -12.22
CA LEU A 281 11.67 33.95 -11.57
C LEU A 281 12.60 34.70 -12.54
N LYS A 282 12.81 34.18 -13.76
CA LYS A 282 13.52 34.93 -14.82
C LYS A 282 12.68 36.05 -15.42
N GLN A 283 11.36 35.89 -15.46
CA GLN A 283 10.42 36.85 -16.05
C GLN A 283 9.83 37.79 -15.00
N SER A 284 9.55 37.27 -13.81
CA SER A 284 9.05 38.00 -12.64
C SER A 284 9.86 37.62 -11.39
N PRO A 285 11.01 38.29 -11.15
CA PRO A 285 11.90 37.98 -10.04
C PRO A 285 11.22 38.08 -8.67
N ASN A 286 10.17 38.89 -8.54
CA ASN A 286 9.47 39.15 -7.27
C ASN A 286 8.30 38.20 -7.00
N SER A 287 8.10 37.15 -7.80
CA SER A 287 7.06 36.15 -7.52
C SER A 287 7.33 35.42 -6.20
N GLN A 288 6.58 35.77 -5.14
CA GLN A 288 6.71 35.18 -3.82
C GLN A 288 6.46 33.67 -3.85
N ILE A 289 5.43 33.26 -4.59
CA ILE A 289 5.00 31.86 -4.58
C ILE A 289 6.02 30.94 -5.30
N ALA A 290 6.69 31.43 -6.36
CA ALA A 290 7.78 30.70 -7.00
C ALA A 290 9.00 30.53 -6.09
N ARG A 291 9.32 31.54 -5.28
CA ARG A 291 10.40 31.46 -4.28
C ARG A 291 10.08 30.45 -3.19
N GLU A 292 8.87 30.52 -2.61
CA GLU A 292 8.43 29.59 -1.56
C GLU A 292 8.45 28.12 -2.02
N TYR A 293 8.05 27.85 -3.27
CA TYR A 293 8.13 26.50 -3.82
C TYR A 293 9.56 25.99 -3.94
N ILE A 294 10.47 26.81 -4.49
CA ILE A 294 11.88 26.44 -4.66
C ILE A 294 12.51 26.15 -3.29
N GLU A 295 12.28 27.02 -2.31
CA GLU A 295 12.81 26.86 -0.95
C GLU A 295 12.31 25.57 -0.28
N ARG A 296 11.01 25.25 -0.40
CA ARG A 296 10.47 23.98 0.10
C ARG A 296 11.02 22.77 -0.64
N TYR A 297 11.22 22.87 -1.95
CA TYR A 297 11.83 21.80 -2.74
C TYR A 297 13.27 21.55 -2.29
N GLU A 298 14.05 22.61 -2.10
CA GLU A 298 15.43 22.55 -1.64
C GLU A 298 15.53 21.99 -0.22
N ARG A 299 14.64 22.40 0.69
CA ARG A 299 14.53 21.81 2.04
C ARG A 299 14.26 20.31 2.00
N ARG A 300 13.28 19.86 1.22
CA ARG A 300 12.99 18.41 1.07
C ARG A 300 14.18 17.65 0.48
N ALA A 301 14.87 18.23 -0.50
CA ALA A 301 16.05 17.62 -1.09
C ALA A 301 17.23 17.54 -0.08
N GLU A 302 17.38 18.55 0.77
CA GLU A 302 18.38 18.58 1.84
C GLU A 302 18.06 17.57 2.95
N GLU A 303 16.81 17.48 3.39
CA GLU A 303 16.33 16.46 4.33
C GLU A 303 16.61 15.04 3.81
N GLN A 304 16.34 14.77 2.53
CA GLN A 304 16.66 13.48 1.92
C GLN A 304 18.16 13.21 1.90
N ARG A 305 19.00 14.21 1.58
CA ARG A 305 20.46 14.06 1.61
C ARG A 305 20.98 13.81 3.03
N LEU A 306 20.41 14.48 4.04
CA LEU A 306 20.76 14.27 5.44
C LEU A 306 20.36 12.87 5.92
N LEU A 307 19.18 12.40 5.52
CA LEU A 307 18.73 11.04 5.82
C LEU A 307 19.65 9.99 5.19
N GLN A 308 19.99 10.15 3.90
CA GLN A 308 20.95 9.28 3.22
C GLN A 308 22.32 9.25 3.92
N LYS A 309 22.86 10.42 4.31
CA LYS A 309 24.12 10.49 5.07
C LYS A 309 24.03 9.79 6.43
N LYS A 310 22.89 9.86 7.11
CA LYS A 310 22.68 9.19 8.40
C LYS A 310 22.65 7.67 8.22
N GLU A 311 21.93 7.18 7.23
CA GLU A 311 21.87 5.76 6.89
C GLU A 311 23.21 5.20 6.43
N GLU A 312 23.98 5.97 5.64
CA GLU A 312 25.33 5.59 5.22
C GLU A 312 26.27 5.40 6.42
N LYS A 313 26.23 6.32 7.39
CA LYS A 313 27.01 6.21 8.64
C LYS A 313 26.63 4.97 9.46
N GLU A 314 25.33 4.69 9.56
CA GLU A 314 24.83 3.52 10.28
C GLU A 314 25.27 2.22 9.60
N LEU A 315 25.21 2.16 8.27
CA LEU A 315 25.70 1.03 7.48
C LEU A 315 27.20 0.82 7.70
N LEU A 316 27.99 1.89 7.69
CA LEU A 316 29.43 1.82 7.94
C LEU A 316 29.75 1.23 9.32
N HIS A 317 29.01 1.66 10.35
CA HIS A 317 29.14 1.13 11.71
C HIS A 317 28.77 -0.37 11.80
N LEU A 318 27.69 -0.80 11.12
CA LEU A 318 27.31 -2.21 11.04
C LEU A 318 28.38 -3.05 10.32
N MET A 319 28.99 -2.51 9.26
CA MET A 319 30.08 -3.17 8.54
C MET A 319 31.33 -3.34 9.41
N ASP A 320 31.72 -2.30 10.16
CA ASP A 320 32.85 -2.37 11.09
C ASP A 320 32.62 -3.41 12.18
N ASN A 321 31.42 -3.46 12.77
CA ASN A 321 31.06 -4.47 13.76
C ASN A 321 31.15 -5.89 13.18
N ARG A 322 30.64 -6.11 11.96
CA ARG A 322 30.76 -7.41 11.28
C ARG A 322 32.22 -7.79 11.07
N ASN A 323 33.07 -6.86 10.64
CA ASN A 323 34.50 -7.11 10.42
C ASN A 323 35.23 -7.47 11.71
N GLN A 324 34.90 -6.82 12.83
CA GLN A 324 35.45 -7.17 14.15
C GLN A 324 35.05 -8.58 14.58
N LEU A 325 33.80 -8.99 14.36
CA LEU A 325 33.34 -10.34 14.69
C LEU A 325 34.00 -11.41 13.81
N ILE A 326 34.22 -11.13 12.52
CA ILE A 326 34.96 -12.03 11.63
C ILE A 326 36.39 -12.25 12.15
N LYS A 327 37.09 -11.18 12.57
CA LYS A 327 38.44 -11.31 13.17
C LYS A 327 38.42 -12.18 14.44
N LYS A 328 37.42 -12.02 15.31
CA LYS A 328 37.27 -12.86 16.52
C LYS A 328 37.00 -14.32 16.17
N ARG A 329 36.15 -14.58 15.17
CA ARG A 329 35.89 -15.94 14.66
C ARG A 329 37.17 -16.59 14.14
N ASP A 330 37.96 -15.87 13.33
CA ASP A 330 39.20 -16.41 12.77
C ASP A 330 40.25 -16.72 13.85
N GLN A 331 40.30 -15.92 14.93
CA GLN A 331 41.13 -16.21 16.09
C GLN A 331 40.68 -17.48 16.83
N LEU A 332 39.38 -17.68 17.00
CA LEU A 332 38.84 -18.91 17.62
C LEU A 332 39.06 -20.14 16.74
N GLU A 333 38.94 -20.01 15.43
CA GLU A 333 39.22 -21.10 14.50
C GLU A 333 40.68 -21.57 14.59
N LYS A 334 41.63 -20.63 14.67
CA LYS A 334 43.03 -20.93 14.94
C LYS A 334 43.22 -21.64 16.28
N LYS A 335 42.62 -21.13 17.37
CA LYS A 335 42.69 -21.79 18.69
C LYS A 335 42.12 -23.21 18.67
N ASN A 336 41.01 -23.43 17.97
CA ASN A 336 40.43 -24.77 17.83
C ASN A 336 41.36 -25.72 17.08
N SER A 337 41.98 -25.26 15.99
CA SER A 337 42.96 -26.08 15.26
C SER A 337 44.18 -26.46 16.11
N GLU A 338 44.63 -25.54 16.97
CA GLU A 338 45.73 -25.78 17.91
C GLU A 338 45.33 -26.79 19.01
N ILE A 339 44.14 -26.64 19.61
CA ILE A 339 43.61 -27.59 20.59
C ILE A 339 43.44 -28.98 19.98
N GLN A 340 42.92 -29.09 18.76
CA GLN A 340 42.79 -30.37 18.05
C GLN A 340 44.14 -31.03 17.80
N SER A 341 45.15 -30.26 17.37
CA SER A 341 46.52 -30.76 17.22
C SER A 341 47.09 -31.29 18.55
N ASN A 342 46.88 -30.55 19.65
CA ASN A 342 47.29 -30.96 20.99
C ASN A 342 46.58 -32.24 21.46
N ILE A 343 45.29 -32.39 21.18
CA ILE A 343 44.53 -33.62 21.47
C ILE A 343 45.13 -34.80 20.70
N GLN A 344 45.36 -34.66 19.40
CA GLN A 344 45.96 -35.73 18.58
C GLN A 344 47.33 -36.15 19.10
N GLY A 345 48.21 -35.19 19.43
CA GLY A 345 49.52 -35.49 20.01
C GLY A 345 49.43 -36.20 21.36
N LEU A 346 48.46 -35.82 22.20
CA LEU A 346 48.22 -36.49 23.48
C LEU A 346 47.62 -37.90 23.32
N GLU A 347 46.73 -38.11 22.36
CA GLU A 347 46.14 -39.43 22.06
C GLU A 347 47.21 -40.39 21.51
N GLN A 348 48.10 -39.94 20.62
CA GLN A 348 49.24 -40.74 20.16
C GLN A 348 50.15 -41.13 21.33
N SER A 349 50.51 -40.17 22.18
CA SER A 349 51.37 -40.42 23.32
C SER A 349 50.68 -41.27 24.41
N ARG A 350 49.35 -41.21 24.53
CA ARG A 350 48.55 -42.10 25.37
C ARG A 350 48.59 -43.53 24.82
N SER A 351 48.39 -43.72 23.51
CA SER A 351 48.42 -45.03 22.87
C SER A 351 49.78 -45.72 23.02
N GLN A 352 50.87 -44.97 22.91
CA GLN A 352 52.22 -45.49 23.18
C GLN A 352 52.35 -45.98 24.63
N LEU A 353 51.80 -45.21 25.58
CA LEU A 353 51.87 -45.51 26.99
C LEU A 353 51.00 -46.72 27.37
N ASP A 354 49.81 -46.87 26.77
CA ASP A 354 48.97 -48.06 26.90
C ASP A 354 49.67 -49.32 26.35
N SER A 355 50.39 -49.20 25.22
CA SER A 355 51.22 -50.30 24.70
C SER A 355 52.30 -50.70 25.69
N SER A 356 53.06 -49.73 26.21
CA SER A 356 54.11 -49.99 27.21
C SER A 356 53.57 -50.60 28.51
N ILE A 357 52.38 -50.17 28.96
CA ILE A 357 51.69 -50.77 30.10
C ILE A 357 51.33 -52.22 29.79
N THR A 358 50.76 -52.49 28.61
CA THR A 358 50.36 -53.83 28.17
C THR A 358 51.57 -54.77 28.05
N GLU A 359 52.66 -54.28 27.49
CA GLU A 359 53.94 -54.99 27.42
C GLU A 359 54.48 -55.31 28.82
N ALA A 360 54.50 -54.33 29.74
CA ALA A 360 54.92 -54.55 31.12
C ALA A 360 54.03 -55.55 31.87
N TYR A 361 52.71 -55.51 31.66
CA TYR A 361 51.79 -56.53 32.19
C TYR A 361 52.06 -57.91 31.56
N GLY A 362 52.34 -57.97 30.26
CA GLY A 362 52.69 -59.21 29.56
C GLY A 362 54.00 -59.82 30.07
N GLU A 363 55.03 -59.01 30.28
CA GLU A 363 56.31 -59.43 30.89
C GLU A 363 56.10 -59.92 32.32
N ARG A 364 55.31 -59.19 33.11
CA ARG A 364 54.94 -59.62 34.47
C ARG A 364 54.20 -60.95 34.43
N SER A 365 53.26 -61.13 33.50
CA SER A 365 52.50 -62.38 33.36
C SER A 365 53.40 -63.54 32.99
N LYS A 366 54.32 -63.37 32.02
CA LYS A 366 55.32 -64.39 31.65
C LYS A 366 56.22 -64.74 32.83
N LEU A 367 56.71 -63.75 33.57
CA LEU A 367 57.47 -63.97 34.80
C LEU A 367 56.65 -64.77 35.81
N VAL A 368 55.39 -64.39 36.07
CA VAL A 368 54.51 -65.11 37.00
C VAL A 368 54.23 -66.53 36.54
N GLU A 369 54.07 -66.76 35.24
CA GLU A 369 53.85 -68.08 34.66
C GLU A 369 55.12 -68.95 34.72
N GLU A 370 56.29 -68.38 34.43
CA GLU A 370 57.60 -69.01 34.65
C GLU A 370 57.80 -69.35 36.13
N ILE A 371 57.43 -68.46 37.04
CA ILE A 371 57.50 -68.66 38.49
C ILE A 371 56.52 -69.72 38.95
N ASN A 372 55.32 -69.78 38.39
CA ASN A 372 54.34 -70.82 38.72
C ASN A 372 54.74 -72.18 38.13
N GLY A 373 55.35 -72.20 36.95
CA GLY A 373 55.99 -73.38 36.37
C GLY A 373 57.16 -73.87 37.23
N PHE A 374 58.04 -72.95 37.64
CA PHE A 374 59.06 -73.20 38.67
C PHE A 374 58.45 -73.50 40.04
N GLY A 375 57.25 -73.03 40.32
CA GLY A 375 56.49 -73.27 41.54
C GLY A 375 56.14 -74.74 41.62
N ILE A 376 55.58 -75.31 40.56
CA ILE A 376 55.31 -76.75 40.47
C ILE A 376 56.62 -77.55 40.62
N PHE A 377 57.69 -77.16 39.92
CA PHE A 377 58.99 -77.81 40.08
C PHE A 377 59.63 -77.60 41.45
N SER A 378 59.41 -76.46 42.11
CA SER A 378 59.94 -76.16 43.44
C SER A 378 59.12 -76.81 44.53
N TYR A 379 57.80 -76.99 44.39
CA TYR A 379 57.00 -77.82 45.28
C TYR A 379 57.36 -79.29 45.12
N LEU A 380 57.64 -79.75 43.88
CA LEU A 380 58.12 -81.10 43.63
C LEU A 380 59.54 -81.29 44.18
N PHE A 381 60.42 -80.31 43.99
CA PHE A 381 61.79 -80.32 44.49
C PHE A 381 61.86 -80.16 46.01
N ILE A 382 61.06 -79.27 46.61
CA ILE A 382 60.89 -79.14 48.07
C ILE A 382 60.27 -80.42 48.62
N GLY A 383 59.29 -81.02 47.94
CA GLY A 383 58.73 -82.33 48.29
C GLY A 383 59.79 -83.43 48.26
N VAL A 384 60.62 -83.48 47.22
CA VAL A 384 61.74 -84.43 47.08
C VAL A 384 62.83 -84.16 48.12
N VAL A 385 63.18 -82.90 48.37
CA VAL A 385 64.16 -82.50 49.39
C VAL A 385 63.64 -82.85 50.77
N LEU A 386 62.38 -82.53 51.11
CA LEU A 386 61.73 -82.90 52.37
C LEU A 386 61.60 -84.41 52.51
N PHE A 387 61.35 -85.15 51.42
CA PHE A 387 61.33 -86.61 51.42
C PHE A 387 62.73 -87.17 51.71
N ILE A 388 63.77 -86.68 51.02
CA ILE A 388 65.17 -87.02 51.29
C ILE A 388 65.54 -86.64 52.73
N PHE A 389 65.08 -85.50 53.21
CA PHE A 389 65.29 -85.04 54.58
C PHE A 389 64.60 -85.95 55.59
N GLY A 390 63.37 -86.40 55.30
CA GLY A 390 62.63 -87.38 56.09
C GLY A 390 63.36 -88.72 56.11
N VAL A 391 63.87 -89.19 54.97
CA VAL A 391 64.69 -90.41 54.88
C VAL A 391 66.00 -90.26 55.66
N ILE A 392 66.65 -89.10 55.59
CA ILE A 392 67.86 -88.80 56.37
C ILE A 392 67.54 -88.74 57.86
N ILE A 393 66.44 -88.10 58.27
CA ILE A 393 66.02 -88.02 59.69
C ILE A 393 65.64 -89.41 60.21
N ILE A 394 64.93 -90.23 59.44
CA ILE A 394 64.62 -91.62 59.79
C ILE A 394 65.92 -92.42 59.89
N GLY A 395 66.82 -92.29 58.91
CA GLY A 395 68.15 -92.90 58.95
C GLY A 395 68.99 -92.41 60.13
N PHE A 396 68.83 -91.16 60.54
CA PHE A 396 69.50 -90.58 61.70
C PHE A 396 68.87 -91.07 63.01
N MET A 397 67.55 -91.22 63.08
CA MET A 397 66.88 -91.84 64.24
C MET A 397 67.23 -93.32 64.38
N VAL A 398 67.40 -94.03 63.27
CA VAL A 398 67.90 -95.41 63.26
C VAL A 398 69.39 -95.46 63.61
N GLY A 399 70.19 -94.51 63.13
CA GLY A 399 71.64 -94.41 63.40
C GLY A 399 72.01 -93.88 64.79
N MET A 400 71.14 -93.10 65.43
CA MET A 400 71.35 -92.56 66.78
C MET A 400 71.32 -93.63 67.88
N PHE A 401 70.96 -94.88 67.56
CA PHE A 401 71.13 -96.01 68.47
C PHE A 401 72.56 -96.59 68.48
N SER A 402 73.48 -96.09 67.64
CA SER A 402 74.90 -96.44 67.69
C SER A 402 75.77 -95.19 67.85
N LEU A 403 76.58 -95.18 68.92
CA LEU A 403 77.31 -94.03 69.47
C LEU A 403 78.23 -93.27 68.49
N GLN A 404 78.38 -91.97 68.81
CA GLN A 404 79.33 -90.94 68.35
C GLN A 404 78.90 -90.04 67.18
N VAL A 405 78.47 -88.80 67.51
CA VAL A 405 78.08 -87.75 66.56
C VAL A 405 78.90 -86.48 66.84
N SER A 406 79.79 -86.09 65.92
CA SER A 406 80.36 -84.73 65.88
C SER A 406 80.42 -84.14 64.46
N VAL A 407 80.24 -84.95 63.40
CA VAL A 407 80.32 -84.48 62.00
C VAL A 407 78.96 -84.15 61.38
N GLY A 408 77.87 -84.78 61.87
CA GLY A 408 76.53 -84.59 61.30
C GLY A 408 75.92 -83.20 61.50
N GLN A 409 76.20 -82.54 62.63
CA GLN A 409 75.61 -81.22 62.94
C GLN A 409 76.21 -80.08 62.10
N VAL A 410 77.48 -80.17 61.72
CA VAL A 410 78.15 -79.15 60.89
C VAL A 410 77.68 -79.21 59.44
N MET A 411 77.47 -80.41 58.88
CA MET A 411 76.90 -80.55 57.54
C MET A 411 75.45 -80.06 57.46
N PHE A 412 74.66 -80.25 58.51
CA PHE A 412 73.26 -79.83 58.53
C PHE A 412 73.09 -78.30 58.53
N MET A 413 73.94 -77.58 59.29
CA MET A 413 73.96 -76.11 59.29
C MET A 413 74.45 -75.53 57.95
N SER A 414 75.38 -76.21 57.28
CA SER A 414 75.85 -75.83 55.95
C SER A 414 74.75 -75.93 54.88
N ILE A 415 73.99 -77.02 54.89
CA ILE A 415 72.92 -77.27 53.91
C ILE A 415 71.74 -76.30 54.11
N THR A 416 71.37 -76.01 55.35
CA THR A 416 70.28 -75.05 55.65
C THR A 416 70.67 -73.60 55.31
N LEU A 417 71.90 -73.17 55.61
CA LEU A 417 72.36 -71.84 55.17
C LEU A 417 72.46 -71.72 53.64
N SER A 418 72.93 -72.76 52.95
CA SER A 418 73.00 -72.79 51.48
C SER A 418 71.59 -72.71 50.85
N GLY A 419 70.62 -73.41 51.43
CA GLY A 419 69.21 -73.34 51.03
C GLY A 419 68.59 -71.94 51.24
N ILE A 420 68.88 -71.29 52.36
CA ILE A 420 68.40 -69.91 52.62
C ILE A 420 69.06 -68.90 51.68
N TYR A 421 70.35 -69.07 51.37
CA TYR A 421 71.07 -68.17 50.46
C TYR A 421 70.59 -68.31 49.00
N THR A 422 70.34 -69.54 48.54
CA THR A 422 69.73 -69.79 47.22
C THR A 422 68.29 -69.25 47.16
N PHE A 423 67.48 -69.46 48.19
CA PHE A 423 66.12 -68.90 48.26
C PHE A 423 66.12 -67.35 48.26
N ARG A 424 67.07 -66.72 48.96
CA ARG A 424 67.24 -65.26 48.98
C ARG A 424 67.74 -64.68 47.65
N ASN A 425 68.58 -65.43 46.93
CA ASN A 425 69.00 -65.04 45.57
C ASN A 425 67.89 -65.25 44.55
N ILE A 426 67.07 -66.30 44.67
CA ILE A 426 65.87 -66.49 43.84
C ILE A 426 64.91 -65.32 44.06
N LEU A 427 64.63 -64.92 45.31
CA LEU A 427 63.79 -63.74 45.60
C LEU A 427 64.35 -62.40 45.08
N LYS A 428 65.67 -62.24 44.98
CA LYS A 428 66.29 -61.07 44.32
C LYS A 428 66.22 -61.13 42.79
N ILE A 429 66.17 -62.32 42.20
CA ILE A 429 66.03 -62.53 40.75
C ILE A 429 64.61 -62.24 40.28
N LEU A 430 63.61 -62.42 41.16
CA LEU A 430 62.20 -62.13 40.89
C LEU A 430 61.96 -60.61 40.85
N LYS A 431 62.24 -59.96 39.72
CA LYS A 431 62.04 -58.52 39.41
C LYS A 431 60.60 -57.99 39.56
N ILE A 432 59.68 -58.74 40.16
CA ILE A 432 58.25 -58.42 40.30
C ILE A 432 57.98 -57.09 41.03
N PRO A 433 58.63 -56.76 42.16
CA PRO A 433 58.38 -55.49 42.85
C PRO A 433 58.78 -54.28 42.02
N GLU A 434 59.82 -54.42 41.19
CA GLU A 434 60.33 -53.37 40.33
C GLU A 434 59.41 -53.16 39.11
N LEU A 435 58.93 -54.24 38.49
CA LEU A 435 57.88 -54.14 37.47
C LEU A 435 56.58 -53.54 38.00
N THR A 436 56.19 -53.88 39.23
CA THR A 436 54.98 -53.31 39.86
C THR A 436 55.11 -51.80 40.04
N LYS A 437 56.26 -51.31 40.52
CA LYS A 437 56.54 -49.87 40.60
C LYS A 437 56.55 -49.19 39.23
N GLN A 438 57.08 -49.85 38.20
CA GLN A 438 57.05 -49.33 36.83
C GLN A 438 55.62 -49.21 36.31
N ILE A 439 54.79 -50.24 36.48
CA ILE A 439 53.36 -50.24 36.11
C ILE A 439 52.62 -49.13 36.85
N ASP A 440 52.81 -48.96 38.16
CA ASP A 440 52.17 -47.89 38.93
C ASP A 440 52.57 -46.50 38.43
N SER A 441 53.86 -46.30 38.13
CA SER A 441 54.36 -45.02 37.59
C SER A 441 53.81 -44.72 36.19
N LEU A 442 53.64 -45.75 35.35
CA LEU A 442 53.02 -45.62 34.03
C LEU A 442 51.52 -45.33 34.18
N SER A 443 50.82 -46.03 35.07
CA SER A 443 49.40 -45.79 35.35
C SER A 443 49.15 -44.35 35.81
N GLN A 444 49.97 -43.81 36.71
CA GLN A 444 49.87 -42.40 37.12
C GLN A 444 50.10 -41.41 35.97
N ARG A 445 51.05 -41.71 35.06
CA ARG A 445 51.29 -40.90 33.86
C ARG A 445 50.10 -40.99 32.88
N LEU A 446 49.46 -42.15 32.77
CA LEU A 446 48.26 -42.36 31.96
C LEU A 446 47.10 -41.52 32.50
N ASP A 447 46.86 -41.56 33.81
CA ASP A 447 45.80 -40.79 34.47
C ASP A 447 46.00 -39.28 34.31
N ALA A 448 47.24 -38.80 34.46
CA ALA A 448 47.57 -37.40 34.24
C ALA A 448 47.28 -36.96 32.79
N LYS A 449 47.59 -37.81 31.80
CA LYS A 449 47.26 -37.55 30.38
C LYS A 449 45.76 -37.57 30.12
N ASN A 450 45.02 -38.51 30.70
CA ASN A 450 43.56 -38.59 30.58
C ASN A 450 42.88 -37.35 31.16
N LYS A 451 43.34 -36.87 32.32
CA LYS A 451 42.84 -35.62 32.92
C LYS A 451 43.10 -34.41 32.01
N LYS A 452 44.28 -34.32 31.40
CA LYS A 452 44.62 -33.25 30.46
C LYS A 452 43.79 -33.31 29.17
N LEU A 453 43.52 -34.52 28.65
CA LEU A 453 42.64 -34.72 27.50
C LEU A 453 41.20 -34.28 27.80
N LEU A 454 40.69 -34.57 29.00
CA LEU A 454 39.34 -34.15 29.41
C LEU A 454 39.21 -32.61 29.37
N ILE A 455 40.16 -31.91 30.00
CA ILE A 455 40.18 -30.43 30.02
C ILE A 455 40.23 -29.85 28.61
N LEU A 456 41.10 -30.39 27.74
CA LEU A 456 41.21 -29.91 26.35
C LEU A 456 39.95 -30.19 25.52
N ARG A 457 39.25 -31.30 25.78
CA ARG A 457 37.96 -31.60 25.13
C ARG A 457 36.86 -30.64 25.59
N ASP A 458 36.81 -30.32 26.88
CA ASP A 458 35.86 -29.34 27.42
C ASP A 458 36.12 -27.93 26.83
N ASP A 459 37.39 -27.51 26.76
CA ASP A 459 37.78 -26.25 26.12
C ASP A 459 37.40 -26.19 24.64
N LEU A 460 37.56 -27.31 23.92
CA LEU A 460 37.16 -27.41 22.51
C LEU A 460 35.64 -27.25 22.35
N ILE A 461 34.85 -27.92 23.19
CA ILE A 461 33.38 -27.82 23.18
C ILE A 461 32.94 -26.37 23.44
N ASN A 462 33.52 -25.72 24.45
CA ASN A 462 33.20 -24.34 24.80
C ASN A 462 33.57 -23.35 23.67
N ASN A 463 34.71 -23.57 23.01
CA ASN A 463 35.11 -22.76 21.86
C ASN A 463 34.25 -23.01 20.63
N GLU A 464 33.81 -24.25 20.37
CA GLU A 464 32.85 -24.56 19.29
C GLU A 464 31.50 -23.89 19.52
N GLN A 465 31.00 -23.88 20.75
CA GLN A 465 29.77 -23.14 21.10
C GLN A 465 29.93 -21.64 20.84
N SER A 466 31.05 -21.06 21.29
CA SER A 466 31.38 -19.64 21.05
C SER A 466 31.50 -19.34 19.54
N TYR A 467 32.08 -20.24 18.76
CA TYR A 467 32.17 -20.13 17.30
C TYR A 467 30.78 -20.12 16.65
N ARG A 468 29.88 -21.01 17.06
CA ARG A 468 28.50 -21.06 16.54
C ARG A 468 27.73 -19.77 16.85
N GLN A 469 27.86 -19.25 18.07
CA GLN A 469 27.24 -17.98 18.47
C GLN A 469 27.76 -16.80 17.63
N LEU A 470 29.08 -16.72 17.41
CA LEU A 470 29.67 -15.70 16.53
C LEU A 470 29.18 -15.84 15.08
N GLN A 471 29.09 -17.07 14.57
CA GLN A 471 28.61 -17.31 13.21
C GLN A 471 27.15 -16.88 13.04
N GLN A 472 26.30 -17.11 14.05
CA GLN A 472 24.92 -16.64 14.07
C GLN A 472 24.86 -15.11 14.11
N ALA A 473 25.67 -14.45 14.96
CA ALA A 473 25.74 -13.00 15.03
C ALA A 473 26.21 -12.36 13.69
N ILE A 474 27.20 -12.97 13.02
CA ILE A 474 27.67 -12.54 11.70
C ILE A 474 26.56 -12.69 10.64
N ASN A 475 25.79 -13.78 10.69
CA ASN A 475 24.68 -14.01 9.76
C ASN A 475 23.57 -12.96 9.96
N ASN A 476 23.15 -12.72 11.21
CA ASN A 476 22.15 -11.71 11.55
C ASN A 476 22.57 -10.31 11.08
N LEU A 477 23.83 -9.91 11.30
CA LEU A 477 24.35 -8.63 10.80
C LEU A 477 24.39 -8.58 9.27
N SER A 478 24.71 -9.69 8.61
CA SER A 478 24.71 -9.78 7.14
C SER A 478 23.30 -9.60 6.56
N GLU A 479 22.29 -10.18 7.22
CA GLU A 479 20.88 -9.98 6.86
C GLU A 479 20.43 -8.54 7.08
N GLN A 480 20.80 -7.93 8.21
CA GLN A 480 20.53 -6.51 8.48
C GLN A 480 21.15 -5.61 7.41
N ILE A 481 22.43 -5.81 7.08
CA ILE A 481 23.12 -5.08 6.01
C ILE A 481 22.41 -5.26 4.66
N ASN A 482 22.06 -6.49 4.30
CA ASN A 482 21.36 -6.77 3.04
C ASN A 482 19.97 -6.11 3.00
N SER A 483 19.25 -6.10 4.13
CA SER A 483 17.95 -5.42 4.23
C SER A 483 18.07 -3.90 4.08
N SER A 484 19.15 -3.31 4.57
CA SER A 484 19.42 -1.88 4.45
C SER A 484 19.83 -1.52 3.01
N ILE A 485 20.60 -2.38 2.34
CA ILE A 485 20.97 -2.22 0.93
C ILE A 485 19.73 -2.36 0.01
N MET A 486 18.89 -3.37 0.23
CA MET A 486 17.69 -3.63 -0.59
C MET A 486 16.62 -2.55 -0.45
N ARG A 487 16.62 -1.78 0.65
CA ARG A 487 15.74 -0.61 0.83
C ARG A 487 16.12 0.60 -0.04
N GLY A 488 17.20 0.51 -0.83
CA GLY A 488 17.37 1.31 -2.04
C GLY A 488 17.92 2.73 -1.87
N ASN A 489 18.91 2.95 -0.99
CA ASN A 489 19.42 4.30 -0.72
C ASN A 489 20.90 4.59 -1.07
N LEU A 490 21.65 3.72 -1.78
CA LEU A 490 23.02 4.06 -2.23
C LEU A 490 23.38 3.52 -3.63
N PRO A 491 24.32 4.16 -4.36
CA PRO A 491 24.69 3.81 -5.73
C PRO A 491 25.36 2.43 -5.84
N ILE A 492 24.94 1.68 -6.85
CA ILE A 492 25.37 0.31 -7.20
C ILE A 492 26.90 0.15 -7.35
N GLN A 493 27.65 1.22 -7.60
CA GLN A 493 29.09 1.14 -7.85
C GLN A 493 29.94 0.68 -6.65
N GLN A 494 29.52 0.94 -5.40
CA GLN A 494 30.23 0.38 -4.23
C GLN A 494 29.86 -1.08 -3.94
N THR A 495 28.69 -1.54 -4.39
CA THR A 495 28.26 -2.94 -4.22
C THR A 495 28.96 -3.93 -5.16
N LEU A 496 29.47 -3.47 -6.30
CA LEU A 496 30.11 -4.32 -7.31
C LEU A 496 31.54 -4.75 -6.95
N SER A 497 32.32 -3.93 -6.24
CA SER A 497 33.65 -4.37 -5.76
C SER A 497 33.54 -5.48 -4.70
N TRP A 498 32.41 -5.53 -3.99
CA TRP A 498 32.19 -6.42 -2.84
C TRP A 498 31.69 -7.83 -3.19
N LYS A 499 30.91 -8.00 -4.26
CA LYS A 499 30.51 -9.35 -4.73
C LYS A 499 31.74 -10.24 -5.03
N SER A 500 32.87 -9.65 -5.40
CA SER A 500 34.14 -10.35 -5.65
C SER A 500 34.81 -10.94 -4.40
N ASN A 501 34.55 -10.39 -3.21
CA ASN A 501 35.11 -10.89 -1.96
C ASN A 501 34.22 -11.97 -1.31
N THR A 502 32.90 -11.90 -1.51
CA THR A 502 31.97 -12.94 -1.06
C THR A 502 32.08 -14.25 -1.87
N SER A 503 32.41 -14.19 -3.16
CA SER A 503 32.62 -15.39 -3.98
C SER A 503 33.88 -16.17 -3.61
N LYS A 504 34.92 -15.49 -3.08
CA LYS A 504 36.10 -16.16 -2.50
C LYS A 504 35.78 -16.93 -1.20
N LEU A 505 34.77 -16.49 -0.44
CA LEU A 505 34.33 -17.15 0.80
C LEU A 505 33.43 -18.37 0.56
N SER A 506 32.63 -18.40 -0.52
CA SER A 506 31.83 -19.59 -0.88
C SER A 506 32.71 -20.74 -1.41
N GLY A 507 33.88 -20.45 -1.99
CA GLY A 507 34.85 -21.46 -2.42
C GLY A 507 35.48 -22.26 -1.27
N ALA A 508 35.54 -21.70 -0.06
CA ALA A 508 36.09 -22.38 1.12
C ALA A 508 35.13 -23.42 1.73
N LYS A 509 33.81 -23.23 1.57
CA LYS A 509 32.79 -24.20 2.05
C LYS A 509 32.87 -25.56 1.35
N ASN A 510 33.37 -25.63 0.13
CA ASN A 510 33.48 -26.89 -0.62
C ASN A 510 34.72 -27.72 -0.29
N LYS A 511 35.72 -27.18 0.45
CA LYS A 511 36.89 -27.96 0.87
C LYS A 511 36.70 -28.69 2.19
N ILE A 512 35.78 -28.25 3.05
CA ILE A 512 35.57 -28.86 4.39
C ILE A 512 34.58 -30.06 4.32
N LYS A 513 33.76 -30.15 3.27
CA LYS A 513 32.78 -31.25 3.12
C LYS A 513 33.32 -32.55 2.50
N VAL A 514 34.58 -32.58 2.05
CA VAL A 514 35.15 -33.76 1.35
C VAL A 514 36.05 -34.61 2.27
N SER A 515 36.47 -34.13 3.44
CA SER A 515 37.31 -34.90 4.36
C SER A 515 36.55 -35.69 5.44
N SER A 516 35.23 -35.53 5.59
CA SER A 516 34.41 -36.22 6.61
C SER A 516 33.58 -37.40 6.09
N ALA A 517 33.80 -37.82 4.84
CA ALA A 517 33.08 -38.95 4.22
C ALA A 517 33.96 -40.18 3.89
N LYS A 518 35.18 -40.25 4.44
CA LYS A 518 36.01 -41.46 4.39
C LYS A 518 36.74 -41.66 5.73
N GLN A 519 36.06 -42.29 6.67
CA GLN A 519 36.63 -43.20 7.67
C GLN A 519 35.51 -44.06 8.23
#